data_AF-A0A4V0YYH4-F1
#
_entry.id   AF-A0A4V0YYH4-F1
#
_cell.length_a   1.000
_cell.length_b   1.000
_cell.length_c   1.000
_cell.angle_alpha   90.00
_cell.angle_beta   90.00
_cell.angle_gamma   90.00
#
_symmetry.space_group_name_H-M   'P 1'
#
loop_
_entity.id
_entity.type
_entity.pdbx_description
1 polymer ?
#
loop_
_entity_poly.entity_id
_entity_poly.type
_entity_poly.pdbx_seq_one_letter_code
_entity_poly.pdbx_strand_id
1 'polypeptide(L)'
;MRLSIPLPPKIAHYVGPLIKSELPPQGMAFQVYILTSQRGRFVLKLAHTAAMSEALNKEASILRALHAYKPFVAQPLIEEALEDGHAFLFLYLPGEPLHSVLQQAEPAERAWLIRQFAQMLQRIHSWRPDLPYPHDWLATKLAWLHTKILARPRETLIANTNSSFDGQNAHHLLAELQAAKSTIENEIVFGHYDYCLPNVLMHAQHVAGVIDWSGGGYIDRRFDLATALFSLGLFEPLLPPDYQNIF
;
A
#
# COMPACT_ATOMS: atom_id res chain seq x y z
N MET A 1 6.87 25.73 -5.90
CA MET A 1 5.73 26.66 -5.67
C MET A 1 5.19 26.36 -4.28
N ARG A 2 5.12 27.34 -3.35
CA ARG A 2 4.54 27.12 -2.00
C ARG A 2 3.03 26.93 -2.15
N LEU A 3 2.54 25.71 -2.00
CA LEU A 3 1.10 25.45 -1.96
C LEU A 3 0.60 25.81 -0.55
N SER A 4 -0.05 26.96 -0.43
CA SER A 4 -0.82 27.31 0.77
C SER A 4 -2.09 26.47 0.79
N ILE A 5 -2.05 25.30 1.43
CA ILE A 5 -3.26 24.53 1.70
C ILE A 5 -3.81 24.97 3.07
N PRO A 6 -5.12 25.24 3.19
CA PRO A 6 -5.72 25.44 4.50
C PRO A 6 -5.66 24.10 5.24
N LEU A 7 -4.90 24.04 6.33
CA LEU A 7 -4.84 22.85 7.19
C LEU A 7 -6.07 22.83 8.12
N PRO A 8 -6.65 21.64 8.37
CA PRO A 8 -7.66 21.47 9.42
C PRO A 8 -7.15 21.98 10.79
N PRO A 9 -8.00 22.62 11.62
CA PRO A 9 -7.56 23.31 12.84
C PRO A 9 -6.69 22.48 13.80
N LYS A 10 -7.02 21.22 14.08
CA LYS A 10 -6.22 20.39 14.99
C LYS A 10 -4.85 20.08 14.37
N ILE A 11 -4.83 19.82 13.07
CA ILE A 11 -3.61 19.55 12.31
C ILE A 11 -2.74 20.81 12.23
N ALA A 12 -3.32 21.97 11.94
CA ALA A 12 -2.62 23.25 11.91
C ALA A 12 -1.97 23.56 13.26
N HIS A 13 -2.71 23.34 14.36
CA HIS A 13 -2.20 23.53 15.71
C HIS A 13 -1.02 22.61 16.03
N TYR A 14 -1.09 21.34 15.61
CA TYR A 14 -0.05 20.34 15.88
C TYR A 14 1.19 20.53 15.03
N VAL A 15 1.03 20.70 13.72
CA VAL A 15 2.16 20.86 12.78
C VAL A 15 2.85 22.21 12.98
N GLY A 16 2.11 23.25 13.38
CA GLY A 16 2.60 24.62 13.49
C GLY A 16 2.85 25.26 12.11
N PRO A 17 3.55 26.40 12.06
CA PRO A 17 3.81 27.12 10.81
C PRO A 17 4.53 26.25 9.78
N LEU A 18 3.96 26.12 8.58
CA LEU A 18 4.56 25.36 7.50
C LEU A 18 5.76 26.08 6.90
N ILE A 19 6.87 25.37 6.78
CA ILE A 19 8.04 25.78 5.98
C ILE A 19 7.81 25.42 4.52
N LYS A 20 7.31 24.20 4.27
CA LYS A 20 7.08 23.64 2.93
C LYS A 20 5.91 22.66 2.96
N SER A 21 5.17 22.60 1.85
CA SER A 21 4.16 21.61 1.55
C SER A 21 4.42 21.05 0.15
N GLU A 22 4.25 19.75 -0.01
CA GLU A 22 4.50 19.05 -1.27
C GLU A 22 3.35 18.10 -1.58
N LEU A 23 2.97 18.05 -2.86
CA LEU A 23 2.00 17.09 -3.37
C LEU A 23 2.81 16.03 -4.12
N PRO A 24 3.13 14.86 -3.52
CA PRO A 24 3.85 13.81 -4.23
C PRO A 24 3.00 13.28 -5.40
N PRO A 25 3.63 12.69 -6.45
CA PRO A 25 2.90 11.92 -7.45
C PRO A 25 2.02 10.88 -6.78
N GLN A 26 0.75 10.82 -7.15
CA GLN A 26 -0.27 10.01 -6.48
C GLN A 26 -1.13 9.25 -7.47
N GLY A 27 -1.65 8.11 -7.03
CA GLY A 27 -2.77 7.44 -7.67
C GLY A 27 -4.11 8.11 -7.33
N MET A 28 -5.21 7.47 -7.70
CA MET A 28 -6.55 8.07 -7.72
C MET A 28 -7.28 8.14 -6.35
N ALA A 29 -6.71 7.62 -5.26
CA ALA A 29 -7.50 7.27 -4.06
C ALA A 29 -7.60 8.36 -2.98
N PHE A 30 -6.55 9.15 -2.73
CA PHE A 30 -6.52 10.17 -1.67
C PHE A 30 -5.74 11.39 -2.13
N GLN A 31 -6.01 12.55 -1.53
CA GLN A 31 -5.12 13.69 -1.64
C GLN A 31 -4.10 13.64 -0.49
N VAL A 32 -2.83 13.48 -0.85
CA VAL A 32 -1.71 13.33 0.09
C VAL A 32 -0.82 14.57 0.04
N TYR A 33 -0.41 15.05 1.20
CA TYR A 33 0.56 16.13 1.34
C TYR A 33 1.72 15.69 2.22
N ILE A 34 2.94 16.04 1.82
CA ILE A 34 4.11 16.00 2.70
C ILE A 34 4.29 17.40 3.26
N LEU A 35 4.15 17.52 4.57
CA LEU A 35 4.25 18.78 5.30
C LEU A 35 5.60 18.85 6.01
N THR A 36 6.30 19.97 5.86
CA THR A 36 7.54 20.26 6.59
C THR A 36 7.34 21.51 7.42
N SER A 37 7.58 21.40 8.72
CA SER A 37 7.59 22.52 9.67
C SER A 37 8.82 22.45 10.58
N GLN A 38 8.97 23.43 11.46
CA GLN A 38 10.00 23.38 12.52
C GLN A 38 9.80 22.20 13.47
N ARG A 39 8.60 21.61 13.52
CA ARG A 39 8.26 20.47 14.39
C ARG A 39 8.50 19.11 13.72
N GLY A 40 8.97 19.10 12.47
CA GLY A 40 9.31 17.88 11.75
C GLY A 40 8.63 17.75 10.39
N ARG A 41 8.62 16.52 9.88
CA ARG A 41 7.97 16.15 8.62
C ARG A 41 6.80 15.22 8.87
N PHE A 42 5.70 15.48 8.19
CA PHE A 42 4.43 14.78 8.35
C PHE A 42 3.86 14.41 6.99
N VAL A 43 3.02 13.38 6.99
CA VAL A 43 2.16 13.05 5.87
C VAL A 43 0.73 13.33 6.30
N LEU A 44 0.02 14.07 5.47
CA LEU A 44 -1.41 14.37 5.61
C LEU A 44 -2.14 13.68 4.47
N LYS A 45 -3.05 12.77 4.79
CA LYS A 45 -4.02 12.19 3.83
C LYS A 45 -5.39 12.83 4.06
N LEU A 46 -6.03 13.25 2.98
CA LEU A 46 -7.39 13.79 2.97
C LEU A 46 -8.32 12.88 2.17
N ALA A 47 -9.44 12.55 2.77
CA ALA A 47 -10.57 11.87 2.16
C ALA A 47 -11.72 12.86 1.93
N HIS A 48 -12.33 12.82 0.74
CA HIS A 48 -13.41 13.75 0.33
C HIS A 48 -14.73 13.02 -0.01
N THR A 49 -14.81 11.73 0.30
CA THR A 49 -16.01 10.90 0.11
C THR A 49 -16.15 9.93 1.28
N ALA A 50 -17.36 9.45 1.55
CA ALA A 50 -17.59 8.47 2.61
C ALA A 50 -16.74 7.19 2.44
N ALA A 51 -16.61 6.69 1.20
CA ALA A 51 -15.81 5.52 0.89
C ALA A 51 -14.30 5.75 1.14
N MET A 52 -13.79 6.94 0.78
CA MET A 52 -12.41 7.32 1.12
C MET A 52 -12.24 7.44 2.63
N SER A 53 -13.19 8.05 3.34
CA SER A 53 -13.12 8.22 4.79
C SER A 53 -13.10 6.87 5.51
N GLU A 54 -13.91 5.90 5.06
CA GLU A 54 -13.87 4.53 5.58
C GLU A 54 -12.49 3.86 5.34
N ALA A 55 -11.95 3.98 4.13
CA ALA A 55 -10.64 3.43 3.80
C ALA A 55 -9.51 4.09 4.62
N LEU A 56 -9.58 5.40 4.84
CA LEU A 56 -8.59 6.15 5.62
C LEU A 56 -8.68 5.83 7.11
N ASN A 57 -9.90 5.68 7.65
CA ASN A 57 -10.12 5.22 9.02
C ASN A 57 -9.57 3.80 9.23
N LYS A 58 -9.75 2.92 8.25
CA LYS A 58 -9.17 1.58 8.26
C LYS A 58 -7.64 1.65 8.32
N GLU A 59 -7.00 2.43 7.43
CA GLU A 59 -5.54 2.61 7.46
C GLU A 59 -5.05 3.15 8.82
N ALA A 60 -5.74 4.15 9.38
CA ALA A 60 -5.39 4.69 10.68
C ALA A 60 -5.53 3.67 11.82
N SER A 61 -6.56 2.82 11.79
CA SER A 61 -6.73 1.73 12.75
C SER A 61 -5.58 0.70 12.67
N ILE A 62 -5.14 0.37 11.47
CA ILE A 62 -4.03 -0.57 11.23
C ILE A 62 -2.72 0.04 11.71
N LEU A 63 -2.42 1.29 11.37
CA LEU A 63 -1.20 1.96 11.83
C LEU A 63 -1.13 2.09 13.36
N ARG A 64 -2.26 2.24 14.04
CA ARG A 64 -2.32 2.17 15.51
C ARG A 64 -1.96 0.77 16.03
N ALA A 65 -2.56 -0.28 15.46
CA ALA A 65 -2.25 -1.66 15.83
C ALA A 65 -0.79 -2.03 15.55
N LEU A 66 -0.16 -1.35 14.58
CA LEU A 66 1.23 -1.55 14.20
C LEU A 66 2.23 -0.68 14.99
N HIS A 67 1.79 0.11 15.97
CA HIS A 67 2.68 1.06 16.67
C HIS A 67 3.98 0.44 17.22
N ALA A 68 3.94 -0.82 17.66
CA ALA A 68 5.09 -1.54 18.19
C ALA A 68 6.17 -1.87 17.14
N TYR A 69 5.86 -1.78 15.84
CA TYR A 69 6.75 -2.15 14.73
C TYR A 69 7.52 -0.96 14.13
N LYS A 70 7.57 0.17 14.84
CA LYS A 70 8.50 1.26 14.52
C LYS A 70 9.96 0.75 14.51
N PRO A 71 10.85 1.31 13.67
CA PRO A 71 10.62 2.47 12.80
C PRO A 71 9.98 2.13 11.44
N PHE A 72 9.64 0.86 11.17
CA PHE A 72 9.22 0.44 9.83
C PHE A 72 7.81 0.90 9.42
N VAL A 73 7.01 1.36 10.37
CA VAL A 73 5.65 1.84 10.13
C VAL A 73 5.51 3.27 10.64
N ALA A 74 4.71 4.07 9.93
CA ALA A 74 4.49 5.45 10.30
C ALA A 74 3.71 5.56 11.61
N GLN A 75 4.06 6.55 12.43
CA GLN A 75 3.32 6.81 13.66
C GLN A 75 2.05 7.61 13.36
N PRO A 76 0.84 7.08 13.66
CA PRO A 76 -0.39 7.87 13.60
C PRO A 76 -0.34 9.00 14.66
N LEU A 77 -0.82 10.20 14.30
CA LEU A 77 -0.77 11.38 15.18
C LEU A 77 -2.14 11.98 15.43
N ILE A 78 -2.82 12.44 14.37
CA ILE A 78 -4.09 13.18 14.48
C ILE A 78 -5.07 12.68 13.44
N GLU A 79 -6.32 12.54 13.87
CA GLU A 79 -7.46 12.40 13.00
C GLU A 79 -8.46 13.53 13.25
N GLU A 80 -9.02 14.06 12.18
CA GLU A 80 -9.97 15.17 12.23
C GLU A 80 -11.07 14.95 11.19
N ALA A 81 -12.30 14.80 11.67
CA ALA A 81 -13.48 14.81 10.79
C ALA A 81 -13.65 16.21 10.18
N LEU A 82 -13.91 16.24 8.88
CA LEU A 82 -14.21 17.45 8.12
C LEU A 82 -15.67 17.44 7.70
N GLU A 83 -16.20 18.57 7.24
CA GLU A 83 -17.58 18.69 6.78
C GLU A 83 -17.91 17.68 5.66
N ASP A 84 -17.01 17.54 4.68
CA ASP A 84 -17.17 16.62 3.54
C ASP A 84 -16.16 15.46 3.54
N GLY A 85 -15.56 15.13 4.69
CA GLY A 85 -14.39 14.24 4.65
C GLY A 85 -13.72 13.87 5.97
N HIS A 86 -12.51 13.34 5.83
CA HIS A 86 -11.66 12.96 6.96
C HIS A 86 -10.21 13.31 6.67
N ALA A 87 -9.52 13.85 7.66
CA ALA A 87 -8.10 14.14 7.61
C ALA A 87 -7.33 13.24 8.57
N PHE A 88 -6.23 12.67 8.08
CA PHE A 88 -5.34 11.81 8.87
C PHE A 88 -3.89 12.26 8.73
N LEU A 89 -3.27 12.57 9.86
CA LEU A 89 -1.89 13.00 9.98
C LEU A 89 -1.05 11.92 10.65
N PHE A 90 0.10 11.62 10.07
CA PHE A 90 1.09 10.70 10.63
C PHE A 90 2.53 11.17 10.36
N LEU A 91 3.50 10.62 11.11
CA LEU A 91 4.91 10.96 10.90
C LEU A 91 5.38 10.51 9.52
N TYR A 92 6.14 11.37 8.86
CA TYR A 92 6.81 11.01 7.62
C TYR A 92 7.91 9.98 7.88
N LEU A 93 7.90 8.89 7.12
CA LEU A 93 8.99 7.93 7.10
C LEU A 93 10.05 8.39 6.09
N PRO A 94 11.34 8.49 6.49
CA PRO A 94 12.40 8.81 5.57
C PRO A 94 12.66 7.67 4.60
N GLY A 95 13.12 8.01 3.41
CA GLY A 95 13.57 7.04 2.41
C GLY A 95 13.01 7.34 1.03
N GLU A 96 13.58 6.64 0.06
CA GLU A 96 13.15 6.65 -1.34
C GLU A 96 12.41 5.35 -1.66
N PRO A 97 11.30 5.37 -2.39
CA PRO A 97 10.62 4.16 -2.84
C PRO A 97 11.58 3.21 -3.57
N LEU A 98 11.51 1.91 -3.24
CA LEU A 98 12.45 0.91 -3.74
C LEU A 98 12.45 0.81 -5.27
N HIS A 99 11.33 1.04 -5.94
CA HIS A 99 11.29 1.06 -7.40
C HIS A 99 12.22 2.13 -8.01
N SER A 100 12.30 3.32 -7.39
CA SER A 100 13.15 4.42 -7.84
C SER A 100 14.63 4.13 -7.58
N VAL A 101 14.92 3.51 -6.42
CA VAL A 101 16.28 3.07 -6.08
C VAL A 101 16.77 1.97 -7.02
N LEU A 102 15.91 0.99 -7.35
CA LEU A 102 16.27 -0.10 -8.27
C LEU A 102 16.58 0.38 -9.68
N GLN A 103 15.92 1.43 -10.16
CA GLN A 103 16.18 2.03 -11.49
C GLN A 103 17.61 2.57 -11.62
N GLN A 104 18.24 2.93 -10.51
CA GLN A 104 19.58 3.53 -10.47
C GLN A 104 20.66 2.54 -10.00
N ALA A 105 20.26 1.35 -9.56
CA ALA A 105 21.16 0.39 -8.93
C ALA A 105 21.88 -0.50 -9.96
N GLU A 106 23.17 -0.73 -9.71
CA GLU A 106 23.98 -1.70 -10.46
C GLU A 106 23.54 -3.15 -10.18
N PRO A 107 23.82 -4.14 -11.06
CA PRO A 107 23.32 -5.51 -10.91
C PRO A 107 23.57 -6.17 -9.54
N ALA A 108 24.77 -6.00 -8.97
CA ALA A 108 25.11 -6.55 -7.66
C ALA A 108 24.32 -5.88 -6.52
N GLU A 109 24.10 -4.56 -6.62
CA GLU A 109 23.30 -3.79 -5.67
C GLU A 109 21.83 -4.16 -5.77
N ARG A 110 21.29 -4.33 -6.99
CA ARG A 110 19.92 -4.79 -7.23
C ARG A 110 19.62 -6.11 -6.52
N ALA A 111 20.49 -7.10 -6.65
CA ALA A 111 20.32 -8.39 -5.99
C ALA A 111 20.27 -8.23 -4.46
N TRP A 112 21.09 -7.35 -3.91
CA TRP A 112 21.10 -7.07 -2.48
C TRP A 112 19.83 -6.32 -2.03
N LEU A 113 19.36 -5.33 -2.79
CA LEU A 113 18.11 -4.59 -2.51
C LEU A 113 16.89 -5.51 -2.54
N ILE A 114 16.81 -6.44 -3.49
CA ILE A 114 15.74 -7.46 -3.56
C ILE A 114 15.78 -8.39 -2.34
N ARG A 115 16.96 -8.72 -1.82
CA ARG A 115 17.07 -9.47 -0.56
C ARG A 115 16.53 -8.67 0.62
N GLN A 116 16.82 -7.37 0.70
CA GLN A 116 16.26 -6.51 1.75
C GLN A 116 14.73 -6.44 1.68
N PHE A 117 14.17 -6.33 0.48
CA PHE A 117 12.73 -6.40 0.21
C PHE A 117 12.14 -7.73 0.71
N ALA A 118 12.69 -8.86 0.30
CA ALA A 118 12.22 -10.18 0.75
C ALA A 118 12.33 -10.38 2.28
N GLN A 119 13.43 -9.92 2.89
CA GLN A 119 13.63 -9.99 4.35
C GLN A 119 12.61 -9.14 5.10
N MET A 120 12.26 -7.97 4.59
CA MET A 120 11.21 -7.15 5.20
C MET A 120 9.84 -7.84 5.11
N LEU A 121 9.50 -8.47 3.99
CA LEU A 121 8.24 -9.24 3.89
C LEU A 121 8.18 -10.38 4.92
N GLN A 122 9.26 -11.15 5.04
CA GLN A 122 9.36 -12.21 6.06
C GLN A 122 9.17 -11.64 7.47
N ARG A 123 9.75 -10.46 7.73
CA ARG A 123 9.57 -9.75 9.00
C ARG A 123 8.11 -9.38 9.22
N ILE A 124 7.41 -8.83 8.24
CA ILE A 124 5.98 -8.51 8.32
C ILE A 124 5.15 -9.76 8.62
N HIS A 125 5.42 -10.87 7.94
CA HIS A 125 4.72 -12.16 8.16
C HIS A 125 4.92 -12.74 9.56
N SER A 126 6.00 -12.33 10.25
CA SER A 126 6.24 -12.68 11.66
C SER A 126 5.50 -11.80 12.67
N TRP A 127 4.96 -10.66 12.26
CA TRP A 127 4.24 -9.75 13.15
C TRP A 127 2.93 -10.34 13.66
N ARG A 128 2.54 -9.95 14.87
CA ARG A 128 1.31 -10.36 15.54
C ARG A 128 0.59 -9.14 16.13
N PRO A 129 0.16 -8.17 15.29
CA PRO A 129 -0.64 -7.06 15.79
C PRO A 129 -1.99 -7.56 16.31
N ASP A 130 -2.57 -6.79 17.23
CA ASP A 130 -3.92 -7.00 17.73
C ASP A 130 -4.94 -6.54 16.67
N LEU A 131 -5.24 -7.45 15.74
CA LEU A 131 -6.20 -7.29 14.66
C LEU A 131 -7.01 -8.58 14.50
N PRO A 132 -8.25 -8.51 13.96
CA PRO A 132 -9.08 -9.69 13.77
C PRO A 132 -8.41 -10.75 12.88
N TYR A 133 -8.34 -11.98 13.39
CA TYR A 133 -7.87 -13.14 12.63
C TYR A 133 -9.04 -13.79 11.87
N PRO A 134 -8.96 -13.97 10.54
CA PRO A 134 -10.07 -14.50 9.75
C PRO A 134 -10.21 -16.00 9.98
N HIS A 135 -11.45 -16.48 10.13
CA HIS A 135 -11.75 -17.91 10.20
C HIS A 135 -11.59 -18.61 8.84
N ASP A 136 -12.11 -18.00 7.76
CA ASP A 136 -11.87 -18.41 6.37
C ASP A 136 -11.51 -17.19 5.53
N TRP A 137 -10.21 -16.94 5.40
CA TRP A 137 -9.70 -15.78 4.68
C TRP A 137 -10.09 -15.80 3.19
N LEU A 138 -9.93 -16.94 2.51
CA LEU A 138 -10.14 -17.03 1.06
C LEU A 138 -11.63 -16.86 0.72
N ALA A 139 -12.53 -17.51 1.46
CA ALA A 139 -13.97 -17.29 1.25
C ALA A 139 -14.37 -15.84 1.52
N THR A 140 -13.86 -15.24 2.61
CA THR A 140 -14.12 -13.83 2.94
C THR A 140 -13.64 -12.91 1.82
N LYS A 141 -12.43 -13.14 1.29
CA LYS A 141 -11.84 -12.32 0.21
C LYS A 141 -12.59 -12.47 -1.11
N LEU A 142 -12.98 -13.69 -1.48
CA LEU A 142 -13.78 -13.96 -2.68
C LEU A 142 -15.18 -13.34 -2.58
N ALA A 143 -15.83 -13.42 -1.41
CA ALA A 143 -17.13 -12.77 -1.19
C ALA A 143 -17.03 -11.24 -1.33
N TRP A 144 -16.00 -10.63 -0.72
CA TRP A 144 -15.74 -9.20 -0.87
C TRP A 144 -15.50 -8.81 -2.34
N LEU A 145 -14.67 -9.56 -3.06
CA LEU A 145 -14.37 -9.30 -4.47
C LEU A 145 -15.64 -9.42 -5.32
N HIS A 146 -16.42 -10.48 -5.09
CA HIS A 146 -17.70 -10.71 -5.77
C HIS A 146 -18.65 -9.51 -5.60
N THR A 147 -18.85 -9.02 -4.37
CA THR A 147 -19.65 -7.81 -4.13
C THR A 147 -19.10 -6.59 -4.86
N LYS A 148 -17.79 -6.38 -4.86
CA LYS A 148 -17.16 -5.20 -5.50
C LYS A 148 -17.26 -5.22 -7.02
N ILE A 149 -17.11 -6.38 -7.65
CA ILE A 149 -17.20 -6.53 -9.11
C ILE A 149 -18.66 -6.48 -9.57
N LEU A 150 -19.58 -7.12 -8.87
CA LEU A 150 -21.01 -7.08 -9.23
C LEU A 150 -21.64 -5.68 -9.11
N ALA A 151 -21.08 -4.80 -8.27
CA ALA A 151 -21.49 -3.41 -8.20
C ALA A 151 -21.07 -2.57 -9.44
N ARG A 152 -20.25 -3.13 -10.35
CA ARG A 152 -19.79 -2.46 -11.57
C ARG A 152 -20.60 -2.93 -12.79
N PRO A 153 -20.70 -2.12 -13.86
CA PRO A 153 -21.31 -2.53 -15.13
C PRO A 153 -20.73 -3.84 -15.65
N ARG A 154 -21.53 -4.66 -16.32
CA ARG A 154 -21.10 -5.99 -16.82
C ARG A 154 -19.98 -5.89 -17.84
N GLU A 155 -19.94 -4.80 -18.58
CA GLU A 155 -18.97 -4.48 -19.62
C GLU A 155 -17.67 -3.88 -19.07
N THR A 156 -17.51 -3.79 -17.74
CA THR A 156 -16.30 -3.22 -17.12
C THR A 156 -15.07 -3.99 -17.55
N LEU A 157 -14.17 -3.30 -18.26
CA LEU A 157 -12.85 -3.80 -18.61
C LEU A 157 -11.84 -3.40 -17.54
N ILE A 158 -10.85 -4.26 -17.31
CA ILE A 158 -9.67 -3.92 -16.53
C ILE A 158 -8.85 -2.92 -17.35
N ALA A 159 -8.51 -1.78 -16.73
CA ALA A 159 -7.63 -0.78 -17.29
C ALA A 159 -6.29 -0.83 -16.53
N ASN A 160 -5.36 -1.63 -17.02
CA ASN A 160 -4.02 -1.77 -16.49
C ASN A 160 -3.06 -2.24 -17.59
N THR A 161 -2.56 -1.29 -18.39
CA THR A 161 -1.69 -1.52 -19.56
C THR A 161 -0.43 -2.32 -19.28
N ASN A 162 -0.03 -2.43 -18.00
CA ASN A 162 1.17 -3.13 -17.56
C ASN A 162 0.84 -4.55 -17.06
N SER A 163 -0.33 -5.09 -17.43
CA SER A 163 -0.75 -6.44 -17.07
C SER A 163 -1.32 -7.18 -18.26
N SER A 164 -1.17 -8.50 -18.27
CA SER A 164 -1.85 -9.43 -19.19
C SER A 164 -3.37 -9.35 -19.14
N PHE A 165 -3.91 -8.78 -18.06
CA PHE A 165 -5.33 -8.62 -17.82
C PHE A 165 -5.90 -7.34 -18.42
N ASP A 166 -5.07 -6.48 -19.02
CA ASP A 166 -5.55 -5.25 -19.65
C ASP A 166 -6.61 -5.53 -20.72
N GLY A 167 -7.70 -4.76 -20.70
CA GLY A 167 -8.82 -4.93 -21.61
C GLY A 167 -9.67 -6.18 -21.38
N GLN A 168 -9.32 -7.05 -20.43
CA GLN A 168 -10.15 -8.20 -20.08
C GLN A 168 -11.39 -7.78 -19.27
N ASN A 169 -12.46 -8.56 -19.40
CA ASN A 169 -13.70 -8.29 -18.69
C ASN A 169 -13.60 -8.70 -17.21
N ALA A 170 -13.88 -7.77 -16.30
CA ALA A 170 -13.73 -7.98 -14.87
C ALA A 170 -14.69 -9.04 -14.29
N HIS A 171 -15.90 -9.19 -14.87
CA HIS A 171 -16.86 -10.21 -14.47
C HIS A 171 -16.44 -11.61 -14.94
N HIS A 172 -15.84 -11.72 -16.12
CA HIS A 172 -15.28 -13.00 -16.60
C HIS A 172 -14.12 -13.46 -15.72
N LEU A 173 -13.17 -12.56 -15.39
CA LEU A 173 -12.06 -12.88 -14.50
C LEU A 173 -12.52 -13.31 -13.10
N LEU A 174 -13.58 -12.70 -12.57
CA LEU A 174 -14.18 -13.14 -11.31
C LEU A 174 -14.69 -14.59 -11.40
N ALA A 175 -15.39 -14.93 -12.49
CA ALA A 175 -15.91 -16.28 -12.69
C ALA A 175 -14.78 -17.31 -12.82
N GLU A 176 -13.72 -16.98 -13.56
CA GLU A 176 -12.51 -17.82 -13.67
C GLU A 176 -11.83 -18.02 -12.33
N LEU A 177 -11.65 -16.96 -11.54
CA LEU A 177 -11.04 -17.06 -10.20
C LEU A 177 -11.88 -17.92 -9.25
N GLN A 178 -13.21 -17.84 -9.33
CA GLN A 178 -14.11 -18.67 -8.54
C GLN A 178 -14.05 -20.14 -8.96
N ALA A 179 -13.97 -20.42 -10.26
CA ALA A 179 -13.86 -21.78 -10.80
C ALA A 179 -12.47 -22.40 -10.52
N ALA A 180 -11.41 -21.60 -10.57
CA ALA A 180 -10.02 -22.00 -10.33
C ALA A 180 -9.58 -21.81 -8.86
N LYS A 181 -10.53 -21.65 -7.92
CA LYS A 181 -10.24 -21.45 -6.51
C LYS A 181 -9.26 -22.52 -6.02
N SER A 182 -8.15 -22.08 -5.41
CA SER A 182 -7.14 -22.99 -4.88
C SER A 182 -7.74 -23.94 -3.84
N THR A 183 -7.36 -25.21 -3.92
CA THR A 183 -7.67 -26.25 -2.93
C THR A 183 -6.57 -26.41 -1.89
N ILE A 184 -5.46 -25.68 -2.03
CA ILE A 184 -4.36 -25.72 -1.07
C ILE A 184 -4.78 -24.97 0.19
N GLU A 185 -4.52 -25.57 1.35
CA GLU A 185 -4.80 -24.97 2.64
C GLU A 185 -4.14 -23.58 2.78
N ASN A 186 -4.82 -22.66 3.45
CA ASN A 186 -4.30 -21.31 3.65
C ASN A 186 -3.24 -21.28 4.75
N GLU A 187 -2.15 -20.56 4.51
CA GLU A 187 -1.09 -20.32 5.49
C GLU A 187 -1.18 -18.87 5.96
N ILE A 188 -2.02 -18.64 6.98
CA ILE A 188 -2.39 -17.29 7.40
C ILE A 188 -1.31 -16.63 8.26
N VAL A 189 -0.85 -15.46 7.81
CA VAL A 189 0.15 -14.58 8.43
C VAL A 189 -0.36 -13.15 8.46
N PHE A 190 0.24 -12.26 9.25
CA PHE A 190 -0.02 -10.83 9.06
C PHE A 190 0.64 -10.36 7.76
N GLY A 191 -0.09 -9.65 6.90
CA GLY A 191 0.42 -9.20 5.61
C GLY A 191 -0.03 -7.79 5.22
N HIS A 192 0.59 -7.27 4.17
CA HIS A 192 0.42 -5.89 3.72
C HIS A 192 -0.81 -5.71 2.82
N TYR A 193 -1.19 -6.74 2.04
CA TYR A 193 -2.15 -6.74 0.93
C TYR A 193 -1.75 -5.94 -0.32
N ASP A 194 -0.75 -5.08 -0.24
CA ASP A 194 -0.21 -4.35 -1.39
C ASP A 194 1.31 -4.26 -1.31
N TYR A 195 1.97 -5.40 -1.05
CA TYR A 195 3.42 -5.44 -0.85
C TYR A 195 4.15 -5.32 -2.19
N CYS A 196 4.31 -4.09 -2.69
CA CYS A 196 4.94 -3.77 -3.97
C CYS A 196 6.12 -2.80 -3.80
N LEU A 197 6.98 -2.68 -4.82
CA LEU A 197 8.20 -1.87 -4.78
C LEU A 197 7.98 -0.38 -4.43
N PRO A 198 6.89 0.29 -4.87
CA PRO A 198 6.61 1.66 -4.46
C PRO A 198 6.30 1.84 -2.97
N ASN A 199 5.81 0.79 -2.30
CA ASN A 199 5.36 0.84 -0.91
C ASN A 199 6.48 0.52 0.10
N VAL A 200 7.68 0.18 -0.36
CA VAL A 200 8.85 -0.07 0.49
C VAL A 200 9.85 1.07 0.32
N LEU A 201 10.20 1.72 1.42
CA LEU A 201 11.12 2.84 1.46
C LEU A 201 12.53 2.38 1.84
N MET A 202 13.52 2.85 1.10
CA MET A 202 14.93 2.55 1.30
C MET A 202 15.69 3.77 1.82
N HIS A 203 16.60 3.56 2.76
CA HIS A 203 17.54 4.58 3.24
C HIS A 203 18.88 3.94 3.55
N ALA A 204 19.96 4.53 3.01
CA ALA A 204 21.32 4.01 3.18
C ALA A 204 21.37 2.49 2.92
N GLN A 205 20.83 2.10 1.76
CA GLN A 205 20.67 0.72 1.32
C GLN A 205 19.66 -0.12 2.15
N HIS A 206 19.33 0.18 3.39
CA HIS A 206 18.40 -0.65 4.18
C HIS A 206 16.93 -0.27 3.99
N VAL A 207 16.01 -1.18 4.27
CA VAL A 207 14.58 -0.83 4.36
C VAL A 207 14.38 0.10 5.55
N ALA A 208 13.90 1.31 5.28
CA ALA A 208 13.61 2.35 6.27
C ALA A 208 12.16 2.30 6.74
N GLY A 209 11.26 1.79 5.90
CA GLY A 209 9.87 1.61 6.25
C GLY A 209 9.00 1.10 5.13
N VAL A 210 7.74 0.86 5.45
CA VAL A 210 6.70 0.37 4.55
C VAL A 210 5.47 1.25 4.74
N ILE A 211 4.85 1.65 3.63
CA ILE A 211 3.75 2.61 3.57
C ILE A 211 2.53 2.02 2.86
N ASP A 212 1.39 2.72 2.95
CA ASP A 212 0.10 2.30 2.39
C ASP A 212 -0.50 1.03 3.01
N TRP A 213 -0.71 1.12 4.33
CA TRP A 213 -1.25 0.02 5.14
C TRP A 213 -2.77 -0.11 5.09
N SER A 214 -3.46 0.53 4.13
CA SER A 214 -4.92 0.52 4.02
C SER A 214 -5.52 -0.89 3.88
N GLY A 215 -4.74 -1.80 3.29
CA GLY A 215 -5.08 -3.21 3.15
C GLY A 215 -4.74 -4.10 4.36
N GLY A 216 -3.75 -3.70 5.19
CA GLY A 216 -3.07 -4.55 6.16
C GLY A 216 -3.96 -5.41 7.06
N GLY A 217 -3.57 -6.65 7.28
CA GLY A 217 -4.35 -7.62 8.06
C GLY A 217 -3.85 -9.05 7.88
N TYR A 218 -4.53 -10.01 8.51
CA TYR A 218 -4.19 -11.41 8.35
C TYR A 218 -4.63 -11.95 6.98
N ILE A 219 -3.71 -12.61 6.27
CA ILE A 219 -3.84 -13.14 4.91
C ILE A 219 -3.11 -14.44 4.72
N ASP A 220 -3.45 -15.17 3.66
CA ASP A 220 -2.55 -16.17 3.13
C ASP A 220 -1.23 -15.53 2.67
N ARG A 221 -0.09 -16.07 3.13
CA ARG A 221 1.25 -15.53 2.83
C ARG A 221 1.53 -15.38 1.32
N ARG A 222 0.90 -16.22 0.49
CA ARG A 222 1.09 -16.24 -0.96
C ARG A 222 0.48 -15.02 -1.63
N PHE A 223 -0.48 -14.35 -1.00
CA PHE A 223 -1.10 -13.15 -1.54
C PHE A 223 -0.08 -11.99 -1.63
N ASP A 224 0.61 -11.68 -0.52
CA ASP A 224 1.68 -10.67 -0.56
C ASP A 224 2.82 -11.11 -1.47
N LEU A 225 3.18 -12.39 -1.46
CA LEU A 225 4.23 -12.91 -2.34
C LEU A 225 3.86 -12.70 -3.82
N ALA A 226 2.60 -12.93 -4.20
CA ALA A 226 2.12 -12.69 -5.55
C ALA A 226 2.25 -11.21 -5.94
N THR A 227 1.83 -10.29 -5.07
CA THR A 227 1.99 -8.84 -5.31
C THR A 227 3.47 -8.43 -5.39
N ALA A 228 4.32 -8.99 -4.54
CA ALA A 228 5.76 -8.73 -4.52
C ALA A 228 6.42 -9.16 -5.84
N LEU A 229 6.14 -10.38 -6.28
CA LEU A 229 6.64 -10.95 -7.53
C LEU A 229 6.09 -10.20 -8.74
N PHE A 230 4.81 -9.83 -8.73
CA PHE A 230 4.21 -9.02 -9.79
C PHE A 230 4.93 -7.67 -9.91
N SER A 231 5.17 -7.00 -8.78
CA SER A 231 5.89 -5.72 -8.78
C SER A 231 7.37 -5.84 -9.19
N LEU A 232 7.96 -7.03 -9.09
CA LEU A 232 9.31 -7.33 -9.60
C LEU A 232 9.31 -7.68 -11.11
N GLY A 233 8.14 -7.74 -11.75
CA GLY A 233 7.99 -8.15 -13.15
C GLY A 233 8.07 -9.66 -13.36
N LEU A 234 7.81 -10.48 -12.34
CA LEU A 234 7.98 -11.95 -12.38
C LEU A 234 6.68 -12.73 -12.67
N PHE A 235 5.57 -12.05 -12.97
CA PHE A 235 4.31 -12.64 -13.46
C PHE A 235 3.99 -12.02 -14.84
N GLU A 236 4.32 -12.67 -15.97
CA GLU A 236 3.37 -13.23 -16.98
C GLU A 236 4.10 -13.65 -18.29
N PRO A 237 3.53 -14.57 -19.10
CA PRO A 237 3.80 -16.00 -18.99
C PRO A 237 5.31 -16.27 -19.22
N LEU A 238 5.99 -16.82 -18.21
CA LEU A 238 7.39 -17.27 -18.31
C LEU A 238 8.35 -16.24 -18.96
N LEU A 239 8.81 -15.25 -18.20
CA LEU A 239 10.10 -14.63 -18.51
C LEU A 239 11.16 -15.00 -17.47
N PRO A 240 12.05 -15.94 -17.81
CA PRO A 240 13.44 -15.92 -17.39
C PRO A 240 14.26 -15.08 -18.39
N PRO A 241 15.59 -15.06 -18.29
CA PRO A 241 16.46 -14.65 -17.20
C PRO A 241 17.25 -13.40 -17.66
N ASP A 242 17.17 -12.27 -16.93
CA ASP A 242 17.79 -10.95 -17.23
C ASP A 242 17.02 -9.95 -18.13
N TYR A 243 15.78 -10.25 -18.54
CA TYR A 243 15.05 -9.48 -19.56
C TYR A 243 13.56 -9.27 -19.18
N GLN A 244 12.80 -8.31 -19.68
CA GLN A 244 12.90 -7.62 -20.97
C GLN A 244 12.63 -6.13 -20.75
N ASN A 245 13.73 -5.40 -20.49
CA ASN A 245 13.88 -3.96 -20.60
C ASN A 245 12.62 -3.08 -20.61
N ILE A 246 12.40 -2.48 -19.44
CA ILE A 246 11.91 -1.10 -19.27
C ILE A 246 10.40 -0.95 -19.54
N PHE A 247 9.67 -0.56 -18.47
CA PHE A 247 8.25 -0.17 -18.39
C PHE A 247 7.25 -1.28 -18.06
#